data_AF-A0A7H8V5S8-F1
#
_entry.id   AF-A0A7H8V5S8-F1
#
_cell.length_a   1.000
_cell.length_b   1.000
_cell.length_c   1.000
_cell.angle_alpha   90.00
_cell.angle_beta   90.00
_cell.angle_gamma   90.00
#
_symmetry.space_group_name_H-M   'P 1'
#
loop_
_entity.id
_entity.type
_entity.pdbx_description
1 polymer ?
#
loop_
_entity_poly.entity_id
_entity_poly.type
_entity_poly.pdbx_seq_one_letter_code
_entity_poly.pdbx_strand_id
1 'polypeptide(L)'
;MSKRTKSILLSLLCFFLLVIGGKFYMDRMKVDNLYRHGFQLYEEQIATYLKEHYSGISKIEFSPIFITGGKGESFLQGRVVPVVYDSYGNKVYLRNDGFVEKVLVDYSMVFGTDLDFNVNDGSEIINLRDDKRRHNSVIWGQPLPENLKWVDHETTDESMEAFSSEGHLKGVEKNSLGSPKAEIVYNLEIRRIDERDLDKWK
;
A
#
# COMPACT_ATOMS: atom_id res chain seq x y z
N MET A 1 -14.79 -33.18 -42.17
CA MET A 1 -14.23 -33.49 -40.83
C MET A 1 -15.12 -34.49 -40.10
N SER A 2 -14.56 -35.62 -39.64
CA SER A 2 -15.34 -36.66 -38.93
C SER A 2 -15.79 -36.16 -37.55
N LYS A 3 -16.86 -36.76 -36.97
CA LYS A 3 -17.30 -36.46 -35.60
C LYS A 3 -16.18 -36.64 -34.57
N ARG A 4 -15.33 -37.66 -34.75
CA ARG A 4 -14.15 -37.91 -33.91
C ARG A 4 -13.11 -36.80 -34.03
N THR A 5 -12.82 -36.34 -35.24
CA THR A 5 -11.87 -35.23 -35.48
C THR A 5 -12.36 -33.92 -34.85
N LYS A 6 -13.67 -33.63 -34.93
CA LYS A 6 -14.29 -32.45 -34.27
C LYS A 6 -14.15 -32.52 -32.75
N SER A 7 -14.40 -33.70 -32.16
CA SER A 7 -14.28 -33.92 -30.71
C SER A 7 -12.84 -33.75 -30.20
N ILE A 8 -11.85 -34.26 -30.95
CA ILE A 8 -10.42 -34.12 -30.58
C ILE A 8 -9.98 -32.66 -30.67
N LEU A 9 -10.35 -31.95 -31.72
CA LEU A 9 -10.03 -30.52 -31.88
C LEU A 9 -10.67 -29.67 -30.77
N LEU A 10 -11.93 -29.95 -30.41
CA LEU A 10 -12.60 -29.26 -29.30
C LEU A 10 -11.91 -29.54 -27.96
N SER A 11 -11.52 -30.80 -27.71
CA SER A 11 -10.78 -31.17 -26.50
C SER A 11 -9.43 -30.47 -26.40
N LEU A 12 -8.69 -30.38 -27.51
CA LEU A 12 -7.43 -29.65 -27.57
C LEU A 12 -7.63 -28.15 -27.32
N LEU A 13 -8.65 -27.54 -27.92
CA LEU A 13 -8.99 -26.14 -27.69
C LEU A 13 -9.30 -25.87 -26.21
N CYS A 14 -10.11 -26.71 -25.56
CA CYS A 14 -10.40 -26.58 -24.14
C CYS A 14 -9.13 -26.72 -23.28
N PHE A 15 -8.24 -27.66 -23.62
CA PHE A 15 -6.96 -27.82 -22.93
C PHE A 15 -6.08 -26.56 -23.05
N PHE A 16 -5.96 -25.97 -24.25
CA PHE A 16 -5.22 -24.72 -24.43
C PHE A 16 -5.81 -23.57 -23.62
N LEU A 17 -7.14 -23.42 -23.59
CA LEU A 17 -7.80 -22.39 -22.80
C LEU A 17 -7.54 -22.56 -21.29
N LEU A 18 -7.53 -23.80 -20.80
CA LEU A 18 -7.22 -24.09 -19.39
C LEU A 18 -5.76 -23.78 -19.06
N VAL A 19 -4.81 -24.12 -19.94
CA VAL A 19 -3.38 -23.82 -19.73
C VAL A 19 -3.14 -22.30 -19.73
N ILE A 20 -3.72 -21.58 -20.69
CA ILE A 20 -3.58 -20.12 -20.78
C ILE A 20 -4.25 -19.45 -19.57
N GLY A 21 -5.48 -19.86 -19.23
CA GLY A 21 -6.20 -19.33 -18.07
C GLY A 21 -5.49 -19.63 -16.76
N GLY A 22 -4.96 -20.83 -16.59
CA GLY A 22 -4.15 -21.24 -15.44
C GLY A 22 -2.88 -20.41 -15.29
N LYS A 23 -2.14 -20.20 -16.39
CA LYS A 23 -0.96 -19.33 -16.39
C LYS A 23 -1.33 -17.89 -16.00
N PHE A 24 -2.35 -17.32 -16.62
CA PHE A 24 -2.81 -15.95 -16.30
C PHE A 24 -3.21 -15.80 -14.83
N TYR A 25 -3.91 -16.79 -14.27
CA TYR A 25 -4.27 -16.82 -12.86
C TYR A 25 -3.04 -16.86 -11.95
N MET A 26 -2.07 -17.74 -12.24
CA MET A 26 -0.84 -17.87 -11.45
C MET A 26 0.01 -16.59 -11.52
N ASP A 27 0.16 -16.00 -12.71
CA ASP A 27 0.90 -14.74 -12.89
C ASP A 27 0.25 -13.61 -12.09
N ARG A 28 -1.09 -13.51 -12.11
CA ARG A 28 -1.83 -12.51 -11.33
C ARG A 28 -1.69 -12.70 -9.82
N MET A 29 -1.77 -13.95 -9.34
CA MET A 29 -1.57 -14.28 -7.94
C MET A 29 -0.16 -13.91 -7.47
N LYS A 30 0.86 -14.17 -8.30
CA LYS A 30 2.26 -13.82 -8.00
C LYS A 30 2.42 -12.29 -7.82
N VAL A 31 1.85 -11.51 -8.73
CA VAL A 31 1.85 -10.04 -8.66
C VAL A 31 1.09 -9.54 -7.42
N ASP A 32 -0.10 -10.10 -7.14
CA ASP A 32 -0.88 -9.71 -5.96
C ASP A 32 -0.17 -10.02 -4.64
N ASN A 33 0.60 -11.11 -4.57
CA ASN A 33 1.40 -11.43 -3.40
C ASN A 33 2.54 -10.43 -3.18
N LEU A 34 3.23 -10.02 -4.25
CA LEU A 34 4.27 -8.98 -4.18
C LEU A 34 3.69 -7.66 -3.63
N TYR A 35 2.53 -7.24 -4.12
CA TYR A 35 1.85 -6.04 -3.60
C TYR A 35 1.47 -6.19 -2.13
N ARG A 36 0.81 -7.29 -1.75
CA ARG A 36 0.43 -7.53 -0.34
C ARG A 36 1.63 -7.45 0.58
N HIS A 37 2.73 -8.06 0.18
CA HIS A 37 3.92 -8.13 1.03
C HIS A 37 4.65 -6.78 1.11
N GLY A 38 4.85 -6.10 -0.03
CA GLY A 38 5.44 -4.76 -0.02
C GLY A 38 4.63 -3.75 0.78
N PHE A 39 3.30 -3.74 0.60
CA PHE A 39 2.42 -2.84 1.34
C PHE A 39 2.25 -3.24 2.81
N GLN A 40 2.32 -4.51 3.17
CA GLN A 40 2.33 -4.91 4.57
C GLN A 40 3.48 -4.24 5.33
N LEU A 41 4.69 -4.29 4.78
CA LEU A 41 5.86 -3.66 5.43
C LEU A 41 5.76 -2.13 5.40
N TYR A 42 5.16 -1.55 4.36
CA TYR A 42 4.97 -0.11 4.28
C TYR A 42 3.91 0.39 5.27
N GLU A 43 2.79 -0.31 5.40
CA GLU A 43 1.78 -0.05 6.44
C GLU A 43 2.40 -0.18 7.84
N GLU A 44 3.24 -1.21 8.07
CA GLU A 44 3.97 -1.38 9.34
C GLU A 44 4.91 -0.20 9.61
N GLN A 45 5.63 0.28 8.59
CA GLN A 45 6.53 1.44 8.69
C GLN A 45 5.79 2.73 9.03
N ILE A 46 4.68 3.00 8.34
CA ILE A 46 3.82 4.17 8.58
C ILE A 46 3.19 4.09 9.97
N ALA A 47 2.60 2.95 10.33
CA ALA A 47 1.93 2.76 11.60
C ALA A 47 2.89 2.86 12.78
N THR A 48 4.09 2.29 12.66
CA THR A 48 5.14 2.39 13.69
C THR A 48 5.52 3.84 13.90
N TYR A 49 5.77 4.59 12.82
CA TYR A 49 6.13 5.99 12.93
C TYR A 49 5.05 6.83 13.62
N LEU A 50 3.81 6.74 13.14
CA LEU A 50 2.69 7.46 13.74
C LEU A 50 2.49 7.07 15.21
N LYS A 51 2.59 5.77 15.53
CA LYS A 51 2.38 5.26 16.89
C LYS A 51 3.49 5.67 17.85
N GLU A 52 4.75 5.71 17.41
CA GLU A 52 5.89 6.00 18.30
C GLU A 52 6.16 7.50 18.43
N HIS A 53 5.79 8.31 17.43
CA HIS A 53 6.16 9.73 17.36
C HIS A 53 4.99 10.71 17.55
N TYR A 54 3.76 10.23 17.70
CA TYR A 54 2.60 11.09 17.95
C TYR A 54 1.78 10.59 19.15
N SER A 55 1.53 11.47 20.12
CA SER A 55 0.56 11.21 21.18
C SER A 55 -0.86 11.54 20.75
N GLY A 56 -1.86 11.01 21.45
CA GLY A 56 -3.26 11.36 21.24
C GLY A 56 -3.98 10.55 20.16
N ILE A 57 -3.26 9.67 19.45
CA ILE A 57 -3.84 8.76 18.46
C ILE A 57 -4.50 7.59 19.19
N SER A 58 -5.77 7.31 18.86
CA SER A 58 -6.50 6.16 19.40
C SER A 58 -6.44 4.95 18.47
N LYS A 59 -6.41 5.17 17.15
CA LYS A 59 -6.41 4.12 16.14
C LYS A 59 -5.74 4.58 14.85
N ILE A 60 -5.05 3.68 14.18
CA ILE A 60 -4.54 3.81 12.82
C ILE A 60 -5.16 2.68 12.00
N GLU A 61 -5.74 2.99 10.85
CA GLU A 61 -6.20 1.97 9.90
C GLU A 61 -5.79 2.33 8.48
N PHE A 62 -5.87 1.36 7.58
CA PHE A 62 -5.46 1.54 6.19
C PHE A 62 -6.61 1.27 5.23
N SER A 63 -6.62 2.02 4.13
CA SER A 63 -7.43 1.69 2.97
C SER A 63 -7.02 0.33 2.38
N PRO A 64 -7.84 -0.25 1.49
CA PRO A 64 -7.34 -1.25 0.55
C PRO A 64 -6.11 -0.71 -0.20
N ILE A 65 -5.25 -1.62 -0.65
CA ILE A 65 -4.17 -1.32 -1.60
C ILE A 65 -4.81 -1.03 -2.95
N PHE A 66 -4.79 0.24 -3.35
CA PHE A 66 -5.30 0.66 -4.64
C PHE A 66 -4.23 0.48 -5.70
N ILE A 67 -4.54 -0.33 -6.71
CA ILE A 67 -3.69 -0.52 -7.88
C ILE A 67 -4.35 0.16 -9.08
N THR A 68 -3.67 1.16 -9.63
CA THR A 68 -4.08 1.88 -10.84
C THR A 68 -3.14 1.53 -11.99
N GLY A 69 -3.61 1.74 -13.22
CA GLY A 69 -2.91 1.31 -14.43
C GLY A 69 -3.43 -0.03 -14.99
N GLY A 70 -3.03 -0.36 -16.22
CA GLY A 70 -3.49 -1.57 -16.91
C GLY A 70 -4.62 -1.35 -17.91
N LYS A 71 -4.43 -0.43 -18.86
CA LYS A 71 -5.15 -0.34 -20.16
C LYS A 71 -4.22 0.08 -21.31
N GLY A 72 -2.95 -0.35 -21.27
CA GLY A 72 -1.92 0.02 -22.24
C GLY A 72 -0.79 0.91 -21.69
N GLU A 73 -0.89 1.34 -20.43
CA GLU A 73 0.21 2.00 -19.72
C GLU A 73 1.13 0.98 -19.07
N SER A 74 2.43 1.22 -19.18
CA SER A 74 3.52 0.29 -18.83
C SER A 74 3.83 0.19 -17.34
N PHE A 75 3.20 1.01 -16.48
CA PHE A 75 3.49 1.03 -15.05
C PHE A 75 2.21 0.92 -14.23
N LEU A 76 2.08 -0.17 -13.46
CA LEU A 76 1.07 -0.28 -12.41
C LEU A 76 1.52 0.60 -11.23
N GLN A 77 0.67 1.49 -10.76
CA GLN A 77 0.94 2.28 -9.56
C GLN A 77 0.12 1.74 -8.39
N GLY A 78 0.73 1.73 -7.21
CA GLY A 78 0.12 1.27 -5.97
C GLY A 78 0.05 2.41 -4.95
N ARG A 79 -1.06 2.51 -4.23
CA ARG A 79 -1.25 3.48 -3.15
C ARG A 79 -2.03 2.85 -2.00
N VAL A 80 -1.71 3.27 -0.78
CA VAL A 80 -2.54 3.10 0.41
C VAL A 80 -2.87 4.47 1.01
N VAL A 81 -3.96 4.60 1.74
CA VAL A 81 -4.31 5.80 2.50
C VAL A 81 -4.34 5.45 3.98
N PRO A 82 -3.39 5.95 4.78
CA PRO A 82 -3.46 5.86 6.23
C PRO A 82 -4.61 6.71 6.75
N VAL A 83 -5.34 6.19 7.74
CA VAL A 83 -6.43 6.89 8.42
C VAL A 83 -6.10 6.94 9.90
N VAL A 84 -6.07 8.15 10.45
CA VAL A 84 -5.69 8.40 11.83
C VAL A 84 -6.91 8.85 12.62
N TYR A 85 -7.14 8.21 13.75
CA TYR A 85 -8.18 8.56 14.70
C TYR A 85 -7.55 9.17 15.94
N ASP A 86 -8.09 10.28 16.41
CA ASP A 86 -7.70 10.85 17.70
C ASP A 86 -8.48 10.22 18.87
N SER A 87 -8.07 10.57 20.08
CA SER A 87 -8.71 10.12 21.32
C SER A 87 -10.07 10.77 21.60
N TYR A 88 -10.50 11.72 20.77
CA TYR A 88 -11.76 12.44 20.87
C TYR A 88 -12.82 11.94 19.86
N GLY A 89 -12.47 10.95 19.03
CA GLY A 89 -13.36 10.34 18.04
C GLY A 89 -13.37 11.04 16.68
N ASN A 90 -12.45 11.99 16.43
CA ASN A 90 -12.25 12.52 15.07
C ASN A 90 -11.36 11.57 14.28
N LYS A 91 -11.49 11.61 12.95
CA LYS A 91 -10.64 10.85 12.04
C LYS A 91 -10.27 11.66 10.81
N VAL A 92 -9.09 11.40 10.26
CA VAL A 92 -8.59 12.04 9.04
C VAL A 92 -7.96 11.01 8.11
N TYR A 93 -7.99 11.30 6.82
CA TYR A 93 -7.38 10.49 5.77
C TYR A 93 -6.09 11.20 5.35
N LEU A 94 -4.93 10.58 5.56
CA LEU A 94 -3.65 11.18 5.20
C LEU A 94 -3.46 11.07 3.67
N ARG A 95 -4.10 11.98 2.94
CA ARG A 95 -4.08 12.08 1.48
C ARG A 95 -4.30 13.51 1.00
N ASN A 96 -3.94 13.77 -0.24
CA ASN A 96 -4.17 15.06 -0.88
C ASN A 96 -5.56 15.14 -1.54
N ASP A 97 -6.60 15.47 -0.77
CA ASP A 97 -7.98 15.63 -1.27
C ASP A 97 -8.53 17.06 -1.11
N GLY A 98 -7.66 18.01 -0.77
CA GLY A 98 -8.02 19.43 -0.56
C GLY A 98 -8.82 19.69 0.71
N PHE A 99 -8.87 18.73 1.64
CA PHE A 99 -9.53 18.91 2.93
C PHE A 99 -8.79 19.87 3.86
N VAL A 100 -7.47 19.95 3.72
CA VAL A 100 -6.59 20.94 4.37
C VAL A 100 -6.00 21.89 3.33
N GLU A 101 -5.56 23.09 3.74
CA GLU A 101 -5.00 24.09 2.83
C GLU A 101 -3.67 23.65 2.21
N LYS A 102 -2.89 22.87 2.96
CA LYS A 102 -1.59 22.36 2.51
C LYS A 102 -1.76 21.22 1.51
N VAL A 103 -1.02 21.30 0.40
CA VAL A 103 -0.90 20.17 -0.55
C VAL A 103 -0.11 19.05 0.10
N LEU A 104 -0.77 17.91 0.32
CA LEU A 104 -0.16 16.74 0.96
C LEU A 104 0.47 15.80 -0.08
N VAL A 105 1.38 14.94 0.36
CA VAL A 105 1.96 13.88 -0.47
C VAL A 105 1.36 12.55 -0.08
N ASP A 106 0.99 11.77 -1.10
CA ASP A 106 0.30 10.51 -0.90
C ASP A 106 1.25 9.32 -0.70
N TYR A 107 0.79 8.35 0.09
CA TYR A 107 1.50 7.11 0.43
C TYR A 107 1.42 6.10 -0.72
N SER A 108 2.22 6.35 -1.75
CA SER A 108 2.27 5.55 -2.98
C SER A 108 3.63 4.88 -3.17
N MET A 109 3.69 3.91 -4.09
CA MET A 109 4.94 3.23 -4.45
C MET A 109 6.04 4.22 -4.83
N VAL A 110 5.71 5.25 -5.63
CA VAL A 110 6.68 6.29 -6.06
C VAL A 110 7.41 6.96 -4.89
N PHE A 111 6.75 7.07 -3.73
CA PHE A 111 7.31 7.75 -2.57
C PHE A 111 7.67 6.84 -1.40
N GLY A 112 7.22 5.58 -1.40
CA GLY A 112 7.33 4.68 -0.26
C GLY A 112 7.97 3.32 -0.55
N THR A 113 7.63 2.71 -1.69
CA THR A 113 8.01 1.32 -1.99
C THR A 113 8.33 1.10 -3.46
N ASP A 114 9.41 0.40 -3.75
CA ASP A 114 9.71 -0.08 -5.10
C ASP A 114 9.57 -1.61 -5.14
N LEU A 115 8.72 -2.11 -6.03
CA LEU A 115 8.29 -3.51 -6.09
C LEU A 115 8.53 -4.05 -7.50
N ASP A 116 9.34 -5.11 -7.60
CA ASP A 116 9.68 -5.72 -8.88
C ASP A 116 9.95 -7.23 -8.72
N PHE A 117 10.27 -7.90 -9.83
CA PHE A 117 10.77 -9.26 -9.85
C PHE A 117 12.17 -9.31 -10.47
N ASN A 118 13.06 -10.09 -9.87
CA ASN A 118 14.37 -10.35 -10.43
C ASN A 118 14.25 -11.05 -11.79
N VAL A 119 14.85 -10.47 -12.83
CA VAL A 119 14.77 -10.97 -14.21
C VAL A 119 15.38 -12.37 -14.40
N ASN A 120 16.29 -12.80 -13.52
CA ASN A 120 17.01 -14.06 -13.66
C ASN A 120 16.28 -15.24 -13.03
N ASP A 121 15.80 -15.09 -11.79
CA ASP A 121 15.19 -16.18 -11.01
C ASP A 121 13.71 -15.94 -10.67
N GLY A 122 13.18 -14.77 -11.00
CA GLY A 122 11.80 -14.39 -10.72
C GLY A 122 11.49 -14.20 -9.24
N SER A 123 12.50 -14.07 -8.38
CA SER A 123 12.33 -13.74 -6.96
C SER A 123 11.76 -12.33 -6.79
N GLU A 124 11.03 -12.11 -5.69
CA GLU A 124 10.46 -10.81 -5.34
C GLU A 124 11.57 -9.83 -4.95
N ILE A 125 11.51 -8.62 -5.50
CA ILE A 125 12.34 -7.48 -5.10
C ILE A 125 11.41 -6.48 -4.44
N ILE A 126 11.67 -6.20 -3.17
CA ILE A 126 10.91 -5.23 -2.39
C ILE A 126 11.91 -4.28 -1.78
N ASN A 127 11.76 -2.99 -2.06
CA ASN A 127 12.56 -1.96 -1.45
C ASN A 127 11.66 -0.95 -0.73
N LEU A 128 11.93 -0.73 0.55
CA LEU A 128 11.27 0.30 1.34
C LEU A 128 12.14 1.55 1.40
N ARG A 129 11.51 2.71 1.39
CA ARG A 129 12.20 3.99 1.53
C ARG A 129 12.50 4.29 3.00
N ASP A 130 13.75 4.62 3.31
CA ASP A 130 14.14 5.09 4.64
C ASP A 130 13.86 6.59 4.84
N ASP A 131 14.11 7.07 6.05
CA ASP A 131 14.01 8.49 6.45
C ASP A 131 14.92 9.42 5.61
N LYS A 132 16.02 8.89 5.07
CA LYS A 132 16.95 9.57 4.16
C LYS A 132 16.57 9.42 2.69
N ARG A 133 15.34 8.98 2.40
CA ARG A 133 14.78 8.84 1.05
C ARG A 133 15.47 7.79 0.17
N ARG A 134 16.23 6.86 0.75
CA ARG A 134 16.91 5.77 0.04
C ARG A 134 16.07 4.51 0.07
N HIS A 135 16.06 3.77 -1.04
CA HIS A 135 15.40 2.47 -1.14
C HIS A 135 16.34 1.37 -0.63
N ASN A 136 15.86 0.58 0.33
CA ASN A 136 16.60 -0.51 0.95
C ASN A 136 15.84 -1.82 0.75
N SER A 137 16.53 -2.84 0.25
CA SER A 137 15.93 -4.14 -0.03
C SER A 137 15.56 -4.86 1.27
N VAL A 138 14.40 -5.51 1.25
CA VAL A 138 13.88 -6.33 2.36
C VAL A 138 13.60 -7.73 1.88
N ILE A 139 13.79 -8.70 2.79
CA ILE A 139 13.64 -10.12 2.50
C ILE A 139 12.21 -10.56 2.81
N TRP A 140 11.69 -11.46 1.98
CA TRP A 140 10.38 -12.07 2.16
C TRP A 140 10.17 -12.75 3.51
N GLY A 141 9.00 -12.48 4.11
CA GLY A 141 8.53 -13.13 5.34
C GLY A 141 9.25 -12.67 6.62
N GLN A 142 10.11 -11.66 6.53
CA GLN A 142 10.74 -11.03 7.68
C GLN A 142 9.91 -9.82 8.16
N PRO A 143 9.92 -9.50 9.47
CA PRO A 143 9.30 -8.27 9.97
C PRO A 143 10.02 -7.03 9.42
N LEU A 144 9.40 -5.85 9.55
CA LEU A 144 10.04 -4.57 9.23
C LEU A 144 11.41 -4.46 9.93
N PRO A 145 12.52 -4.33 9.18
CA PRO A 145 13.84 -4.18 9.78
C PRO A 145 13.94 -2.91 10.64
N GLU A 146 14.60 -3.01 11.80
CA GLU A 146 14.71 -1.89 12.75
C GLU A 146 15.32 -0.64 12.12
N ASN A 147 16.30 -0.81 11.22
CA ASN A 147 16.96 0.27 10.50
C ASN A 147 16.09 0.93 9.42
N LEU A 148 14.89 0.41 9.17
CA LEU A 148 13.91 0.97 8.24
C LEU A 148 12.71 1.60 8.96
N LYS A 149 12.61 1.48 10.29
CA LYS A 149 11.68 2.32 11.03
C LYS A 149 12.11 3.77 10.87
N TRP A 150 11.16 4.63 10.51
CA TRP A 150 11.44 6.06 10.40
C TRP A 150 11.65 6.64 11.79
N VAL A 151 12.68 7.48 11.92
CA VAL A 151 12.87 8.34 13.11
C VAL A 151 12.39 9.76 12.80
N ASP A 152 12.45 10.15 11.54
CA ASP A 152 11.94 11.40 11.01
C ASP A 152 11.32 11.17 9.62
N HIS A 153 10.15 11.77 9.34
CA HIS A 153 9.49 11.60 8.05
C HIS A 153 8.66 12.83 7.71
N GLU A 154 9.33 13.81 7.11
CA GLU A 154 8.80 15.14 6.74
C GLU A 154 7.39 15.07 6.12
N THR A 155 7.16 14.19 5.14
CA THR A 155 5.85 14.04 4.49
C THR A 155 4.72 13.70 5.47
N THR A 156 4.98 12.78 6.40
CA THR A 156 3.98 12.40 7.41
C THR A 156 3.83 13.53 8.41
N ASP A 157 4.93 14.18 8.78
CA ASP A 157 4.90 15.29 9.72
C ASP A 157 4.05 16.45 9.22
N GLU A 158 4.27 16.85 7.97
CA GLU A 158 3.51 17.91 7.33
C GLU A 158 2.01 17.60 7.26
N SER A 159 1.66 16.33 6.99
CA SER A 159 0.27 15.88 6.95
C SER A 159 -0.37 15.98 8.34
N MET A 160 0.30 15.45 9.36
CA MET A 160 -0.20 15.47 10.73
C MET A 160 -0.31 16.89 11.28
N GLU A 161 0.67 17.75 11.00
CA GLU A 161 0.65 19.16 11.40
C GLU A 161 -0.50 19.92 10.73
N ALA A 162 -0.74 19.71 9.43
CA ALA A 162 -1.86 20.33 8.72
C ALA A 162 -3.21 19.96 9.39
N PHE A 163 -3.46 18.67 9.60
CA PHE A 163 -4.71 18.23 10.22
C PHE A 163 -4.86 18.68 11.69
N SER A 164 -3.77 18.72 12.47
CA SER A 164 -3.82 19.19 13.86
C SER A 164 -4.00 20.71 13.94
N SER A 165 -3.28 21.50 13.13
CA SER A 165 -3.34 22.97 13.17
C SER A 165 -4.68 23.53 12.68
N GLU A 166 -5.31 22.86 11.71
CA GLU A 166 -6.67 23.19 11.25
C GLU A 166 -7.78 22.61 12.15
N GLY A 167 -7.41 21.88 13.20
CA GLY A 167 -8.33 21.40 14.25
C GLY A 167 -9.13 20.13 13.89
N HIS A 168 -8.73 19.43 12.83
CA HIS A 168 -9.33 18.16 12.42
C HIS A 168 -8.88 16.98 13.29
N LEU A 169 -7.65 17.04 13.80
CA LEU A 169 -7.15 16.17 14.86
C LEU A 169 -7.02 16.96 16.16
N LYS A 170 -7.61 16.46 17.24
CA LYS A 170 -7.59 17.09 18.56
C LYS A 170 -6.65 16.38 19.51
N GLY A 171 -5.78 17.14 20.16
CA GLY A 171 -4.82 16.62 21.14
C GLY A 171 -3.79 15.65 20.55
N VAL A 172 -3.61 15.68 19.22
CA VAL A 172 -2.56 14.92 18.52
C VAL A 172 -1.34 15.81 18.35
N GLU A 173 -0.23 15.39 18.95
CA GLU A 173 1.01 16.17 19.03
C GLU A 173 2.22 15.27 18.75
N LYS A 174 3.21 15.80 18.00
CA LYS A 174 4.48 15.11 17.76
C LYS A 174 5.31 15.12 19.04
N ASN A 175 5.61 13.96 19.59
CA ASN A 175 6.49 13.80 20.75
C ASN A 175 6.98 12.35 20.88
N SER A 176 7.95 12.14 21.78
CA SER A 176 8.55 10.83 22.03
C SER A 176 7.73 9.92 22.95
N LEU A 177 6.60 10.38 23.51
CA LEU A 177 5.72 9.52 24.30
C LEU A 177 4.90 8.59 23.39
N GLY A 178 4.59 9.07 22.18
CA GLY A 178 3.79 8.35 21.21
C GLY A 178 2.39 8.00 21.75
N SER A 179 1.78 7.03 21.09
CA SER A 179 0.46 6.47 21.40
C SER A 179 0.57 4.96 21.60
N PRO A 180 1.20 4.46 22.68
CA PRO A 180 1.48 3.03 22.86
C PRO A 180 0.23 2.15 22.85
N LYS A 181 -0.92 2.72 23.23
CA LYS A 181 -2.23 2.05 23.25
C LYS A 181 -3.01 2.17 21.94
N ALA A 182 -2.49 2.85 20.93
CA ALA A 182 -3.16 2.98 19.64
C ALA A 182 -3.36 1.59 19.01
N GLU A 183 -4.59 1.33 18.58
CA GLU A 183 -4.95 0.17 17.78
C GLU A 183 -4.42 0.36 16.34
N ILE A 184 -3.91 -0.70 15.72
CA ILE A 184 -3.47 -0.68 14.32
C ILE A 184 -4.29 -1.72 13.56
N VAL A 185 -4.94 -1.31 12.48
CA VAL A 185 -5.74 -2.16 11.60
C VAL A 185 -5.17 -2.14 10.19
N TYR A 186 -4.38 -3.16 9.86
CA TYR A 186 -3.80 -3.38 8.54
C TYR A 186 -4.86 -3.79 7.51
N ASN A 187 -4.65 -3.45 6.23
CA ASN A 187 -5.60 -3.78 5.17
C ASN A 187 -4.94 -4.14 3.84
N LEU A 188 -4.63 -5.42 3.68
CA LEU A 188 -4.01 -5.93 2.47
C LEU A 188 -5.01 -6.26 1.34
N GLU A 189 -6.27 -5.81 1.41
CA GLU A 189 -7.23 -6.00 0.30
C GLU A 189 -6.72 -5.26 -0.95
N ILE A 190 -6.61 -5.94 -2.09
CA ILE A 190 -6.20 -5.28 -3.35
C ILE A 190 -7.44 -4.85 -4.13
N ARG A 191 -7.54 -3.55 -4.43
CA ARG A 191 -8.56 -2.98 -5.31
C ARG A 191 -7.93 -2.38 -6.54
N ARG A 192 -8.27 -2.93 -7.71
CA ARG A 192 -7.87 -2.36 -9.00
C ARG A 192 -8.94 -1.39 -9.47
N ILE A 193 -8.61 -0.11 -9.53
CA ILE A 193 -9.56 0.97 -9.83
C ILE A 193 -8.97 1.94 -10.85
N ASP A 194 -9.82 2.79 -11.43
CA ASP A 194 -9.36 3.96 -12.16
C ASP A 194 -8.80 4.98 -11.17
N GLU A 195 -7.73 5.70 -11.54
CA GLU A 195 -7.10 6.70 -10.65
C GLU A 195 -8.11 7.77 -10.21
N ARG A 196 -9.07 8.12 -11.07
CA ARG A 196 -10.14 9.08 -10.78
C ARG A 196 -11.14 8.60 -9.73
N ASP A 197 -11.10 7.32 -9.35
CA ASP A 197 -11.97 6.74 -8.34
C ASP A 197 -11.32 6.68 -6.95
N LEU A 198 -10.03 7.01 -6.81
CA LEU A 198 -9.31 6.99 -5.53
C LEU A 198 -9.99 7.89 -4.47
N ASP A 199 -10.36 9.11 -4.85
CA ASP A 199 -10.93 10.11 -3.94
C ASP A 199 -12.37 9.78 -3.51
N LYS A 200 -13.00 8.79 -4.15
CA LYS A 200 -14.34 8.31 -3.81
C LYS A 200 -14.35 7.39 -2.59
N TRP A 201 -13.18 6.87 -2.19
CA TRP A 201 -13.07 6.06 -0.97
C TRP A 201 -13.23 6.93 0.29
N LYS A 202 -14.03 6.45 1.24
CA LYS A 202 -14.36 7.05 2.54
C LYS A 202 -14.45 5.94 3.58
#